data_AF-A0A3D3GIQ0-F1
#
_entry.id   AF-A0A3D3GIQ0-F1
#
_cell.length_a   1.000
_cell.length_b   1.000
_cell.length_c   1.000
_cell.angle_alpha   90.00
_cell.angle_beta   90.00
_cell.angle_gamma   90.00
#
_symmetry.space_group_name_H-M   'P 1'
#
loop_
_entity.id
_entity.type
_entity.pdbx_description
1 polymer ?
#
loop_
_entity_poly.entity_id
_entity_poly.type
_entity_poly.pdbx_seq_one_letter_code
_entity_poly.pdbx_strand_id
1 'polypeptide(L)'
;MKISQIFAQKKQSFSFEFFPPKTPEAEEQLYGAVADLKSLKPTFVSVTYGAMGSTSSNSIRIAERIKTKLGLEVASHLTCVGNTKQEIEKVLSEL
;
A
#
# COMPACT_ATOMS: atom_id res chain seq x y z
N MET A 1 -0.10 -12.74 -1.03
CA MET A 1 -1.08 -13.67 -0.40
C MET A 1 -2.39 -12.93 -0.16
N LYS A 2 -3.55 -13.61 -0.14
CA LYS A 2 -4.81 -12.92 0.23
C LYS A 2 -4.83 -12.65 1.74
N ILE A 3 -5.10 -11.41 2.15
CA ILE A 3 -5.15 -11.02 3.57
C ILE A 3 -6.15 -11.88 4.36
N SER A 4 -7.29 -12.22 3.76
CA SER A 4 -8.29 -13.11 4.36
C SER A 4 -7.74 -14.49 4.75
N GLN A 5 -6.79 -15.02 3.98
CA GLN A 5 -6.13 -16.29 4.31
C GLN A 5 -5.15 -16.14 5.48
N ILE A 6 -4.51 -14.97 5.60
CA ILE A 6 -3.61 -14.68 6.72
C ILE A 6 -4.37 -14.63 8.03
N PHE A 7 -5.54 -13.98 8.02
CA PHE A 7 -6.42 -13.91 9.19
C PHE A 7 -6.94 -15.27 9.64
N ALA A 8 -7.19 -16.20 8.70
CA ALA A 8 -7.60 -17.55 9.04
C ALA A 8 -6.50 -18.38 9.75
N GLN A 9 -5.22 -18.02 9.57
CA GLN A 9 -4.08 -18.78 10.09
C GLN A 9 -3.47 -18.18 11.37
N LYS A 10 -3.65 -16.88 11.62
CA LYS A 10 -3.02 -16.17 12.74
C LYS A 10 -3.98 -15.95 13.90
N LYS A 11 -3.50 -16.16 15.13
CA LYS A 11 -4.24 -15.86 16.38
C LYS A 11 -4.31 -14.36 16.71
N GLN A 12 -3.35 -13.57 16.23
CA GLN A 12 -3.30 -12.13 16.44
C GLN A 12 -2.73 -11.46 15.18
N SER A 13 -3.29 -10.29 14.84
CA SER A 13 -2.90 -9.52 13.67
C SER A 13 -2.73 -8.05 14.04
N PHE A 14 -1.72 -7.42 13.48
CA PHE A 14 -1.58 -5.97 13.47
C PHE A 14 -0.96 -5.54 12.13
N SER A 15 -1.17 -4.28 11.77
CA SER A 15 -0.75 -3.69 10.51
C SER A 15 -0.37 -2.23 10.71
N PHE A 16 0.39 -1.68 9.75
CA PHE A 16 0.68 -0.25 9.67
C PHE A 16 0.10 0.33 8.39
N GLU A 17 -0.24 1.61 8.43
CA GLU A 17 -0.73 2.36 7.28
C GLU A 17 0.25 3.49 6.94
N PHE A 18 0.52 3.64 5.64
CA PHE A 18 1.43 4.65 5.12
C PHE A 18 0.74 5.60 4.14
N PHE A 19 1.21 6.85 4.14
CA PHE A 19 0.80 7.87 3.19
C PHE A 19 1.83 8.01 2.07
N PRO A 20 1.40 8.08 0.79
CA PRO A 20 2.33 8.23 -0.31
C PRO A 20 2.98 9.63 -0.28
N PRO A 21 4.31 9.75 -0.15
CA PRO A 21 4.99 11.02 -0.19
C PRO A 21 4.89 11.69 -1.56
N LYS A 22 5.11 13.00 -1.55
CA LYS A 22 5.06 13.87 -2.74
C LYS A 22 6.46 14.20 -3.29
N THR A 23 7.52 13.89 -2.55
CA THR A 23 8.91 14.18 -2.96
C THR A 23 9.79 12.93 -2.85
N PRO A 24 10.87 12.84 -3.67
CA PRO A 24 11.80 11.71 -3.62
C PRO A 24 12.47 11.54 -2.25
N GLU A 25 12.80 12.63 -1.56
CA GLU A 25 13.48 12.59 -0.25
C GLU A 25 12.57 11.98 0.81
N ALA A 26 11.27 12.36 0.81
CA ALA A 26 10.28 11.80 1.71
C ALA A 26 9.95 10.34 1.37
N GLU A 27 10.13 9.94 0.11
CA GLU A 27 9.98 8.55 -0.32
C GLU A 27 11.08 7.65 0.24
N GLU A 28 12.34 8.10 0.21
CA GLU A 28 13.44 7.34 0.82
C GLU A 28 13.26 7.25 2.35
N GLN A 29 12.75 8.31 3.00
CA GLN A 29 12.38 8.25 4.42
C GLN A 29 11.26 7.24 4.70
N LEU A 30 10.22 7.21 3.85
CA LEU A 30 9.15 6.22 3.94
C LEU A 30 9.72 4.80 3.87
N TYR A 31 10.60 4.50 2.92
CA TYR A 31 11.17 3.16 2.80
C TYR A 31 12.06 2.78 3.98
N GLY A 32 12.81 3.73 4.53
CA GLY A 32 13.52 3.53 5.81
C GLY A 32 12.56 3.12 6.92
N ALA A 33 11.49 3.89 7.13
CA ALA A 33 10.48 3.59 8.15
C ALA A 33 9.79 2.23 7.92
N VAL A 34 9.46 1.88 6.68
CA VAL A 34 8.86 0.57 6.35
C VAL A 34 9.86 -0.56 6.66
N ALA A 35 11.15 -0.37 6.35
CA ALA A 35 12.18 -1.35 6.65
C ALA A 35 12.38 -1.55 8.16
N ASP A 36 12.35 -0.48 8.95
CA ASP A 36 12.43 -0.54 10.41
C ASP A 36 11.21 -1.26 10.99
N LEU A 37 10.00 -0.89 10.57
CA LEU A 37 8.75 -1.48 11.04
C LEU A 37 8.56 -2.94 10.59
N LYS A 38 9.18 -3.35 9.48
CA LYS A 38 9.20 -4.76 9.04
C LYS A 38 9.75 -5.70 10.11
N SER A 39 10.69 -5.24 10.93
CA SER A 39 11.29 -6.04 12.02
C SER A 39 10.26 -6.53 13.04
N LEU A 40 9.15 -5.78 13.21
CA LEU A 40 8.05 -6.13 14.09
C LEU A 40 7.18 -7.27 13.53
N LYS A 41 7.36 -7.65 12.26
CA LYS A 41 6.61 -8.69 11.55
C LYS A 41 5.10 -8.40 11.47
N PRO A 42 4.70 -7.22 10.95
CA PRO A 42 3.28 -6.94 10.74
C PRO A 42 2.65 -7.99 9.81
N THR A 43 1.35 -8.22 9.97
CA THR A 43 0.61 -9.17 9.13
C THR A 43 0.56 -8.71 7.68
N PHE A 44 0.35 -7.42 7.49
CA PHE A 44 0.35 -6.71 6.22
C PHE A 44 0.55 -5.21 6.50
N VAL A 45 0.73 -4.42 5.46
CA VAL A 45 0.70 -2.96 5.54
C VAL A 45 -0.30 -2.40 4.54
N SER A 46 -0.86 -1.21 4.79
CA SER A 46 -1.70 -0.50 3.84
C SER A 46 -0.99 0.73 3.28
N VAL A 47 -1.31 1.06 2.03
CA VAL A 47 -0.90 2.33 1.40
C VAL A 47 -2.17 3.09 1.05
N THR A 48 -2.30 4.30 1.56
CA THR A 48 -3.45 5.16 1.30
C THR A 48 -3.49 5.60 -0.16
N TYR A 49 -4.70 5.96 -0.61
CA TYR A 49 -4.97 6.45 -1.95
C TYR A 49 -5.32 7.92 -1.86
N GLY A 50 -4.68 8.76 -2.67
CA GLY A 50 -4.91 10.20 -2.57
C GLY A 50 -6.35 10.57 -2.90
N ALA A 51 -6.86 11.55 -2.16
CA ALA A 51 -8.26 11.98 -2.26
C ALA A 51 -8.59 12.44 -3.69
N MET A 52 -9.82 12.15 -4.14
CA MET A 52 -10.32 12.50 -5.48
C MET A 52 -9.42 11.98 -6.63
N GLY A 53 -8.70 10.87 -6.44
CA GLY A 53 -7.79 10.33 -7.46
C GLY A 53 -6.47 11.07 -7.60
N SER A 54 -6.21 12.11 -6.80
CA SER A 54 -4.90 12.75 -6.77
C SER A 54 -3.83 11.74 -6.32
N THR A 55 -2.61 11.81 -6.86
CA THR A 55 -1.48 10.93 -6.48
C THR A 55 -1.69 9.41 -6.63
N SER A 56 -2.69 8.97 -7.42
CA SER A 56 -2.97 7.54 -7.66
C SER A 56 -1.76 6.74 -8.15
N SER A 57 -1.00 7.32 -9.08
CA SER A 57 0.23 6.73 -9.62
C SER A 57 1.32 6.51 -8.55
N ASN A 58 1.44 7.44 -7.59
CA ASN A 58 2.40 7.30 -6.49
C ASN A 58 1.97 6.18 -5.54
N SER A 59 0.68 6.11 -5.18
CA SER A 59 0.16 5.05 -4.31
C SER A 59 0.45 3.65 -4.87
N ILE A 60 0.17 3.42 -6.15
CA ILE A 60 0.40 2.13 -6.82
C ILE A 60 1.89 1.78 -6.82
N ARG A 61 2.74 2.70 -7.27
CA ARG A 61 4.20 2.49 -7.33
C ARG A 61 4.81 2.20 -5.96
N ILE A 62 4.36 2.90 -4.92
CA ILE A 62 4.82 2.69 -3.54
C ILE A 62 4.37 1.32 -3.03
N ALA A 63 3.11 0.96 -3.23
CA ALA A 63 2.58 -0.34 -2.85
C ALA A 63 3.35 -1.48 -3.53
N GLU A 64 3.63 -1.35 -4.82
CA GLU A 64 4.42 -2.32 -5.59
C GLU A 64 5.85 -2.43 -5.05
N ARG A 65 6.53 -1.31 -4.79
CA ARG A 65 7.90 -1.31 -4.27
C ARG A 65 7.98 -1.93 -2.87
N ILE A 66 7.03 -1.64 -1.99
CA ILE A 66 6.96 -2.28 -0.65
C ILE A 66 6.79 -3.79 -0.80
N LYS A 67 5.89 -4.25 -1.68
CA LYS A 67 5.65 -5.68 -1.88
C LYS A 67 6.85 -6.40 -2.49
N THR A 68 7.42 -5.85 -3.56
CA THR A 68 8.45 -6.51 -4.36
C THR A 68 9.87 -6.36 -3.78
N LYS A 69 10.20 -5.23 -3.16
CA LYS A 69 11.54 -4.95 -2.63
C LYS A 69 11.65 -5.17 -1.14
N LEU A 70 10.60 -4.85 -0.38
CA LEU A 70 10.59 -5.02 1.08
C LEU A 70 9.92 -6.31 1.53
N GLY A 71 9.22 -7.02 0.64
CA GLY A 71 8.69 -8.36 0.91
C GLY A 71 7.59 -8.38 1.97
N LEU A 72 6.81 -7.30 2.06
CA LEU A 72 5.61 -7.22 2.91
C LEU A 72 4.36 -7.42 2.06
N GLU A 73 3.35 -8.08 2.62
CA GLU A 73 2.02 -8.09 2.00
C GLU A 73 1.39 -6.70 2.12
N VAL A 74 0.82 -6.21 1.02
CA VAL A 74 0.29 -4.84 0.91
C VAL A 74 -1.19 -4.84 0.57
N ALA A 75 -1.98 -4.06 1.32
CA ALA A 75 -3.34 -3.67 0.97
C ALA A 75 -3.33 -2.28 0.34
N SER A 76 -3.58 -2.19 -0.96
CA SER A 76 -3.72 -0.89 -1.64
C SER A 76 -5.11 -0.33 -1.41
N HIS A 77 -5.20 0.90 -0.90
CA HIS A 77 -6.46 1.61 -0.87
C HIS A 77 -6.86 2.03 -2.29
N LEU A 78 -8.17 2.17 -2.51
CA LEU A 78 -8.73 2.66 -3.77
C LEU A 78 -10.02 3.40 -3.45
N THR A 79 -10.11 4.67 -3.85
CA THR A 79 -11.34 5.47 -3.69
C THR A 79 -12.02 5.66 -5.04
N CYS A 80 -13.34 5.56 -5.09
CA CYS A 80 -14.10 5.76 -6.34
C CYS A 80 -14.46 7.23 -6.61
N VAL A 81 -14.47 8.08 -5.58
CA VAL A 81 -14.84 9.49 -5.73
C VAL A 81 -13.82 10.19 -6.63
N GLY A 82 -14.31 10.95 -7.61
CA GLY A 82 -13.47 11.66 -8.58
C GLY A 82 -12.88 10.79 -9.70
N ASN A 83 -13.29 9.51 -9.80
CA ASN A 83 -12.86 8.61 -10.88
C ASN A 83 -14.08 8.10 -11.66
N THR A 84 -13.91 7.97 -12.97
CA THR A 84 -14.80 7.22 -13.85
C THR A 84 -14.60 5.72 -13.65
N LYS A 85 -15.56 4.92 -14.12
CA LYS A 85 -15.46 3.46 -14.09
C LYS A 85 -14.21 2.96 -14.83
N GLN A 86 -13.91 3.55 -15.99
CA GLN A 86 -12.76 3.18 -16.83
C GLN A 86 -11.43 3.49 -16.12
N GLU A 87 -11.35 4.60 -15.39
CA GLU A 87 -10.16 4.92 -14.60
C GLU A 87 -9.96 3.93 -13.45
N ILE A 88 -11.04 3.53 -12.78
CA ILE A 88 -10.99 2.49 -11.74
C ILE A 88 -10.54 1.15 -12.33
N GLU A 89 -11.08 0.74 -13.48
CA GLU A 89 -10.68 -0.49 -14.18
C GLU A 89 -9.20 -0.47 -14.56
N LYS A 90 -8.70 0.69 -15.04
CA LYS A 90 -7.27 0.86 -15.34
C LYS A 90 -6.41 0.67 -14.08
N VAL A 91 -6.75 1.34 -12.97
CA VAL A 91 -6.01 1.21 -11.72
C VAL A 91 -6.01 -0.24 -11.22
N LEU A 92 -7.14 -0.94 -11.31
CA LEU A 92 -7.23 -2.35 -10.92
C LEU A 92 -6.36 -3.27 -11.78
N SER A 93 -6.08 -2.92 -13.03
CA SER A 93 -5.19 -3.70 -13.90
C SER A 93 -3.70 -3.52 -13.58
N GLU A 94 -3.35 -2.47 -12.83
CA GLU A 94 -1.98 -2.11 -12.44
C GLU A 94 -1.61 -2.61 -11.01
N LEU A 95 -2.55 -3.21 -10.27
CA LEU A 95 -2.40 -3.71 -8.89
C LEU A 95 -2.24 -5.23 -8.79
#